data_AF-A0AAQ3Q2R7-F1
#
_entry.id   AF-A0AAQ3Q2R7-F1
#
_cell.length_a   1.000
_cell.length_b   1.000
_cell.length_c   1.000
_cell.angle_alpha   90.00
_cell.angle_beta   90.00
_cell.angle_gamma   90.00
#
_symmetry.space_group_name_H-M   'P 1'
#
loop_
_entity.id
_entity.type
_entity.pdbx_description
1 polymer ?
#
loop_
_entity_poly.entity_id
_entity_poly.type
_entity_poly.pdbx_seq_one_letter_code
_entity_poly.pdbx_strand_id
1 'polypeptide(L)'
;MESLRILMKSFELASGLKIIFSKTKFIHIGNNQETTNLMVQTLGCSVYLLPIEYLGLPVLHLGQLHKDDQNKEIAKFDRTLTSWKGSIISRARRRTLINSVLTRQASYFLSIFEACAWVIKQMDKQRRTFYWVSNGTILPRGRCHMNHMTTFFKGARTPDMVGELSC
;
A
#
# COMPACT_ATOMS: atom_id res chain seq x y z
N MET A 1 22.39 -11.85 -23.22
CA MET A 1 22.43 -11.98 -21.74
C MET A 1 23.65 -11.28 -21.16
N GLU A 2 24.85 -11.51 -21.69
CA GLU A 2 26.09 -10.83 -21.22
C GLU A 2 26.03 -9.28 -21.33
N SER A 3 25.34 -8.74 -22.34
CA SER A 3 25.17 -7.30 -22.53
C SER A 3 24.54 -6.60 -21.30
N LEU A 4 23.64 -7.28 -20.58
CA LEU A 4 23.01 -6.74 -19.38
C LEU A 4 24.04 -6.60 -18.23
N ARG A 5 24.90 -7.61 -18.07
CA ARG A 5 25.97 -7.60 -17.05
C ARG A 5 26.97 -6.48 -17.35
N ILE A 6 27.31 -6.28 -18.62
CA ILE A 6 28.17 -5.19 -19.07
C ILE A 6 27.50 -3.84 -18.78
N LEU A 7 26.22 -3.67 -19.15
CA LEU A 7 25.47 -2.43 -18.90
C LEU A 7 25.44 -2.08 -17.42
N MET A 8 25.16 -3.06 -16.55
CA MET A 8 25.14 -2.87 -15.10
C MET A 8 26.50 -2.41 -14.58
N LYS A 9 27.60 -3.05 -15.01
CA LYS A 9 28.96 -2.62 -14.65
C LYS A 9 29.29 -1.22 -15.18
N SER A 10 28.90 -0.89 -16.40
CA SER A 10 29.10 0.44 -16.98
C SER A 10 28.35 1.51 -16.17
N PHE A 11 27.13 1.20 -15.71
CA PHE A 11 26.38 2.06 -14.80
C PHE A 11 27.10 2.24 -13.45
N GLU A 12 27.63 1.16 -12.88
CA GLU A 12 28.40 1.24 -11.62
C GLU A 12 29.62 2.16 -11.77
N LEU A 13 30.35 2.03 -12.89
CA LEU A 13 31.52 2.87 -13.17
C LEU A 13 31.14 4.34 -13.41
N ALA A 14 30.06 4.60 -14.16
CA ALA A 14 29.65 5.96 -14.50
C ALA A 14 29.00 6.71 -13.32
N SER A 15 28.22 6.01 -12.48
CA SER A 15 27.52 6.61 -11.34
C SER A 15 28.33 6.59 -10.04
N GLY A 16 29.34 5.73 -9.94
CA GLY A 16 30.04 5.43 -8.68
C GLY A 16 29.19 4.62 -7.69
N LEU A 17 28.00 4.16 -8.07
CA LEU A 17 27.13 3.35 -7.23
C LEU A 17 27.42 1.86 -7.46
N LYS A 18 27.35 1.05 -6.39
CA LYS A 18 27.51 -0.40 -6.48
C LYS A 18 26.16 -1.11 -6.41
N ILE A 19 25.89 -2.00 -7.35
CA ILE A 19 24.70 -2.82 -7.37
C ILE A 19 24.89 -3.98 -6.40
N ILE A 20 23.96 -4.08 -5.44
CA ILE A 20 23.99 -5.12 -4.42
C ILE A 20 23.10 -6.28 -4.87
N PHE A 21 23.70 -7.26 -5.54
CA PHE A 21 22.98 -8.44 -6.08
C PHE A 21 22.22 -9.25 -5.01
N SER A 22 22.63 -9.19 -3.73
CA SER A 22 21.89 -9.83 -2.63
C SER A 22 20.55 -9.16 -2.30
N LYS A 23 20.35 -7.90 -2.69
CA LYS A 23 19.08 -7.17 -2.56
C LYS A 23 18.30 -7.12 -3.87
N THR A 24 18.96 -7.38 -4.99
CA THR A 24 18.34 -7.43 -6.30
C THR A 24 17.50 -8.70 -6.43
N LYS A 25 16.23 -8.52 -6.79
CA LYS A 25 15.32 -9.63 -7.08
C LYS A 25 15.15 -9.73 -8.58
N PHE A 26 15.40 -10.90 -9.15
CA PHE A 26 15.14 -11.17 -10.55
C PHE A 26 13.81 -11.90 -10.70
N ILE A 27 12.93 -11.41 -11.58
CA ILE A 27 11.63 -12.02 -11.85
C ILE A 27 11.47 -12.18 -13.34
N HIS A 28 11.11 -13.39 -13.72
CA HIS A 28 10.81 -13.74 -15.09
C HIS A 28 9.29 -13.74 -15.29
N ILE A 29 8.82 -12.96 -16.26
CA ILE A 29 7.41 -12.95 -16.67
C ILE A 29 7.29 -13.80 -17.93
N GLY A 30 6.66 -14.97 -17.82
CA GLY A 30 6.51 -15.94 -18.91
C GLY A 30 7.00 -17.34 -18.52
N ASN A 31 6.75 -18.33 -19.38
CA ASN A 31 6.93 -19.76 -19.06
C ASN A 31 8.25 -20.39 -19.56
N ASN A 32 9.29 -19.58 -19.77
CA ASN A 32 10.59 -20.08 -20.25
C ASN A 32 11.57 -20.26 -19.09
N GLN A 33 11.71 -21.51 -18.65
CA GLN A 33 12.59 -21.86 -17.54
C GLN A 33 14.07 -21.83 -17.94
N GLU A 34 14.39 -22.12 -19.20
CA GLU A 34 15.78 -22.11 -19.70
C GLU A 34 16.36 -20.71 -19.68
N THR A 35 15.61 -19.71 -20.15
CA THR A 35 16.02 -18.30 -20.10
C THR A 35 16.16 -17.81 -18.68
N THR A 36 15.28 -18.25 -17.78
CA THR A 36 15.34 -17.93 -16.35
C THR A 36 16.63 -18.44 -15.72
N ASN A 37 16.97 -19.72 -15.94
CA ASN A 37 18.16 -20.35 -15.41
C ASN A 37 19.44 -19.69 -15.95
N LEU A 38 19.48 -19.38 -17.24
CA LEU A 38 20.60 -18.67 -17.86
C LEU A 38 20.80 -17.27 -17.26
N MET A 39 19.70 -16.56 -16.95
CA MET A 39 19.76 -15.22 -16.35
C MET A 39 20.28 -15.26 -14.92
N VAL A 40 19.82 -16.24 -14.14
CA VAL A 40 20.29 -16.50 -12.77
C VAL A 40 21.79 -16.79 -12.77
N GLN A 41 22.27 -17.63 -13.69
CA GLN A 41 23.69 -17.95 -13.80
C GLN A 41 24.52 -16.72 -14.21
N THR A 42 24.01 -15.90 -15.11
CA THR A 42 24.72 -14.70 -15.62
C THR A 42 24.79 -13.58 -14.56
N LEU A 43 23.69 -13.35 -13.82
CA LEU A 43 23.56 -12.26 -12.85
C LEU A 43 23.94 -12.66 -11.41
N GLY A 44 23.92 -13.95 -11.09
CA GLY A 44 24.13 -14.45 -9.73
C GLY A 44 23.02 -14.06 -8.74
N CYS A 45 21.81 -13.78 -9.23
CA CYS A 45 20.66 -13.36 -8.41
C CYS A 45 19.69 -14.51 -8.17
N SER A 46 19.00 -14.51 -7.03
CA SER A 46 17.88 -15.43 -6.78
C SER A 46 16.66 -15.07 -7.64
N VAL A 47 15.99 -16.09 -8.18
CA VAL A 47 14.66 -15.93 -8.80
C VAL A 47 13.64 -15.65 -7.71
N TYR A 48 12.81 -14.65 -7.94
CA TYR A 48 11.67 -14.34 -7.09
C TYR A 48 10.37 -14.60 -7.84
N LEU A 49 9.30 -14.87 -7.11
CA LEU A 49 7.96 -15.10 -7.66
C LEU A 49 7.05 -13.93 -7.33
N LEU A 50 6.06 -13.69 -8.19
CA LEU A 50 5.04 -12.68 -7.93
C LEU A 50 4.10 -13.12 -6.79
N PRO A 51 3.53 -12.18 -6.02
CA PRO A 51 3.68 -10.72 -6.11
C PRO A 51 4.92 -10.18 -5.38
N ILE A 52 5.49 -9.06 -5.88
CA ILE A 52 6.58 -8.34 -5.17
C ILE A 52 5.99 -7.23 -4.32
N GLU A 53 6.50 -7.11 -3.10
CA GLU A 53 6.34 -5.90 -2.31
C GLU A 53 7.39 -4.84 -2.70
N TYR A 54 6.92 -3.70 -3.20
CA TYR A 54 7.74 -2.52 -3.43
C TYR A 54 7.15 -1.35 -2.64
N LEU A 55 8.00 -0.70 -1.83
CA LEU A 55 7.59 0.36 -0.90
C LEU A 55 6.46 -0.05 0.07
N GLY A 56 6.40 -1.34 0.42
CA GLY A 56 5.40 -1.90 1.32
C GLY A 56 4.01 -2.09 0.69
N LEU A 57 3.93 -2.09 -0.64
CA LEU A 57 2.74 -2.40 -1.41
C LEU A 57 3.03 -3.50 -2.43
N PRO A 58 2.08 -4.39 -2.74
CA PRO A 58 2.28 -5.41 -3.77
C PRO A 58 2.15 -4.79 -5.18
N VAL A 59 3.27 -4.52 -5.84
CA VAL A 59 3.31 -3.65 -7.05
C VAL A 59 3.05 -4.38 -8.38
N LEU A 60 2.96 -5.72 -8.38
CA LEU A 60 2.76 -6.50 -9.59
C LEU A 60 1.47 -7.34 -9.56
N HIS A 61 0.35 -6.68 -9.30
CA HIS A 61 -0.96 -7.22 -9.67
C HIS A 61 -1.30 -6.72 -11.08
N LEU A 62 -1.28 -7.61 -12.06
CA LEU A 62 -1.92 -7.39 -13.35
C LEU A 62 -3.44 -7.50 -13.14
N GLY A 63 -4.07 -6.43 -12.65
CA GLY A 63 -5.52 -6.37 -12.44
C GLY A 63 -5.95 -5.86 -11.07
N GLN A 64 -7.18 -6.20 -10.67
CA GLN A 64 -7.74 -5.80 -9.38
C GLN A 64 -6.94 -6.39 -8.21
N LEU A 65 -6.78 -5.58 -7.16
CA LEU A 65 -6.03 -6.00 -5.98
C LEU A 65 -6.78 -7.12 -5.25
N HIS A 66 -6.08 -8.20 -4.91
CA HIS A 66 -6.69 -9.34 -4.22
C HIS A 66 -7.25 -8.91 -2.86
N LYS A 67 -8.32 -9.59 -2.41
CA LYS A 67 -8.99 -9.28 -1.14
C LYS A 67 -8.04 -9.34 0.05
N ASP A 68 -7.10 -10.28 0.05
CA ASP A 68 -6.12 -10.42 1.14
C ASP A 68 -5.17 -9.23 1.22
N ASP A 69 -4.75 -8.66 0.09
CA ASP A 69 -3.88 -7.48 0.09
C ASP A 69 -4.65 -6.23 0.52
N GLN A 70 -5.92 -6.11 0.14
CA GLN A 70 -6.83 -5.09 0.69
C GLN A 70 -6.99 -5.24 2.21
N ASN A 71 -7.11 -6.48 2.71
CA ASN A 71 -7.17 -6.78 4.15
C ASN A 71 -5.87 -6.44 4.88
N LYS A 72 -4.71 -6.67 4.28
CA LYS A 72 -3.40 -6.29 4.86
C LYS A 72 -3.33 -4.79 5.10
N GLU A 73 -3.84 -3.98 4.17
CA GLU A 73 -3.88 -2.52 4.35
C GLU A 73 -4.85 -2.09 5.45
N ILE A 74 -6.03 -2.72 5.56
CA ILE A 74 -6.94 -2.50 6.69
C ILE A 74 -6.28 -2.87 8.02
N ALA A 75 -5.55 -3.98 8.07
CA ALA A 75 -4.81 -4.41 9.25
C ALA A 75 -3.68 -3.44 9.60
N LYS A 76 -3.02 -2.86 8.60
CA LYS A 76 -1.99 -1.82 8.80
C LYS A 76 -2.61 -0.55 9.40
N PHE A 77 -3.79 -0.14 8.93
CA PHE A 77 -4.57 0.93 9.55
C PHE A 77 -4.88 0.64 11.02
N ASP A 78 -5.32 -0.58 11.31
CA ASP A 78 -5.65 -1.01 12.66
C ASP A 78 -4.42 -1.02 13.58
N ARG A 79 -3.26 -1.48 13.08
CA ARG A 79 -1.98 -1.42 13.79
C ARG A 79 -1.55 0.02 14.10
N THR A 80 -1.70 0.94 13.15
CA THR A 80 -1.43 2.37 13.39
C THR A 80 -2.35 2.94 14.47
N LEU A 81 -3.63 2.58 14.45
CA LEU A 81 -4.62 3.03 15.43
C LEU A 81 -4.40 2.46 16.83
N THR A 82 -4.09 1.17 16.93
CA THR A 82 -3.80 0.48 18.19
C THR A 82 -2.49 0.94 18.83
N SER A 83 -1.51 1.35 18.02
CA SER A 83 -0.29 2.01 18.51
C SER A 83 -0.58 3.32 19.26
N TRP A 84 -1.67 3.99 18.92
CA TRP A 84 -2.09 5.21 19.62
C TRP A 84 -2.95 4.88 20.83
N LYS A 85 -2.54 5.36 22.01
CA LYS A 85 -3.38 5.33 23.22
C LYS A 85 -4.56 6.29 23.07
N GLY A 86 -5.58 5.86 22.32
CA GLY A 86 -6.74 6.67 21.96
C GLY A 86 -7.47 7.26 23.16
N SER A 87 -7.46 6.58 24.31
CA SER A 87 -8.06 7.07 25.56
C SER A 87 -7.39 8.32 26.13
N ILE A 88 -6.09 8.51 25.91
CA ILE A 88 -5.29 9.59 26.53
C ILE A 88 -5.22 10.83 25.61
N ILE A 89 -5.48 10.66 24.32
CA ILE A 89 -5.34 11.72 23.32
C ILE A 89 -6.60 12.57 23.29
N SER A 90 -6.45 13.90 23.36
CA SER A 90 -7.57 14.85 23.25
C SER A 90 -8.23 14.78 21.87
N ARG A 91 -9.53 15.10 21.80
CA ARG A 91 -10.32 15.04 20.56
C ARG A 91 -9.70 15.87 19.41
N ALA A 92 -9.16 17.04 19.73
CA ALA A 92 -8.46 17.89 18.75
C ALA A 92 -7.22 17.21 18.18
N ARG A 93 -6.37 16.63 19.05
CA ARG A 93 -5.16 15.91 18.62
C ARG A 93 -5.48 14.68 17.80
N ARG A 94 -6.56 13.95 18.12
CA ARG A 94 -7.00 12.82 17.29
C ARG A 94 -7.40 13.24 15.89
N ARG A 95 -8.09 14.37 15.72
CA ARG A 95 -8.39 14.92 14.40
C ARG A 95 -7.11 15.18 13.61
N THR A 96 -6.12 15.82 14.25
CA THR A 96 -4.82 16.09 13.63
C THR A 96 -4.15 14.78 13.19
N LEU A 97 -4.07 13.77 14.05
CA LEU A 97 -3.46 12.47 13.73
C LEU A 97 -4.17 11.75 12.58
N ILE A 98 -5.50 11.76 12.58
CA ILE A 98 -6.30 11.19 11.49
C ILE A 98 -5.94 11.88 10.17
N ASN A 99 -5.87 13.22 10.17
CA ASN A 99 -5.60 13.98 8.95
C ASN A 99 -4.14 13.91 8.49
N SER A 100 -3.18 13.87 9.42
CA SER A 100 -1.76 13.92 9.09
C SER A 100 -1.17 12.55 8.75
N VAL A 101 -1.69 11.47 9.36
CA VAL A 101 -1.15 10.12 9.19
C VAL A 101 -2.12 9.24 8.40
N LEU A 102 -3.33 8.99 8.92
CA LEU A 102 -4.26 8.03 8.30
C LEU A 102 -4.71 8.48 6.91
N THR A 103 -4.99 9.78 6.73
CA THR A 103 -5.34 10.30 5.40
C THR A 103 -4.17 10.10 4.43
N ARG A 104 -2.92 10.37 4.82
CA ARG A 104 -1.75 10.16 3.95
C ARG A 104 -1.53 8.68 3.62
N GLN A 105 -1.70 7.80 4.61
CA GLN A 105 -1.60 6.35 4.41
C GLN A 105 -2.65 5.83 3.41
N ALA A 106 -3.90 6.27 3.56
CA ALA A 106 -4.97 5.95 2.60
C ALA A 106 -4.69 6.56 1.22
N SER A 107 -4.26 7.82 1.16
CA SER A 107 -3.91 8.48 -0.11
C SER A 107 -2.84 7.72 -0.87
N TYR A 108 -1.79 7.25 -0.18
CA TYR A 108 -0.73 6.48 -0.79
C TYR A 108 -1.25 5.20 -1.43
N PHE A 109 -2.00 4.39 -0.66
CA PHE A 109 -2.60 3.15 -1.15
C PHE A 109 -3.57 3.38 -2.31
N LEU A 110 -4.50 4.32 -2.14
CA LEU A 110 -5.52 4.62 -3.15
C LEU A 110 -4.93 5.26 -4.40
N SER A 111 -3.80 5.96 -4.33
CA SER A 111 -3.15 6.53 -5.53
C SER A 111 -2.61 5.46 -6.49
N ILE A 112 -2.28 4.29 -5.97
CA ILE A 112 -1.67 3.19 -6.72
C ILE A 112 -2.72 2.15 -7.13
N PHE A 113 -3.69 1.85 -6.26
CA PHE A 113 -4.70 0.81 -6.49
C PHE A 113 -6.12 1.37 -6.55
N GLU A 114 -6.95 0.69 -7.33
CA GLU A 114 -8.41 0.84 -7.27
C GLU A 114 -8.93 -0.02 -6.12
N ALA A 115 -9.27 0.61 -5.00
CA ALA A 115 -9.80 -0.08 -3.84
C ALA A 115 -11.32 -0.26 -3.95
N CYS A 116 -11.80 -1.43 -3.57
CA CYS A 116 -13.23 -1.71 -3.51
C CYS A 116 -13.92 -0.85 -2.45
N ALA A 117 -15.19 -0.50 -2.71
CA ALA A 117 -15.95 0.41 -1.87
C ALA A 117 -16.06 -0.06 -0.41
N TRP A 118 -16.04 -1.38 -0.17
CA TRP A 118 -16.05 -1.95 1.18
C TRP A 118 -14.78 -1.59 1.97
N VAL A 119 -13.61 -1.55 1.33
CA VAL A 119 -12.33 -1.18 1.98
C VAL A 119 -12.39 0.25 2.47
N ILE A 120 -12.80 1.17 1.60
CA ILE A 120 -12.91 2.60 1.92
C ILE A 120 -13.89 2.79 3.08
N LYS A 121 -15.03 2.09 3.05
CA LYS A 121 -16.02 2.09 4.15
C LYS A 121 -15.42 1.58 5.46
N GLN A 122 -14.61 0.52 5.44
CA GLN A 122 -13.95 0.01 6.65
C GLN A 122 -12.89 0.99 7.20
N MET A 123 -12.06 1.57 6.33
CA MET A 123 -11.08 2.59 6.73
C MET A 123 -11.76 3.81 7.35
N ASP A 124 -12.87 4.28 6.77
CA ASP A 124 -13.66 5.38 7.34
C ASP A 124 -14.33 5.00 8.67
N LYS A 125 -14.79 3.75 8.81
CA LYS A 125 -15.32 3.22 10.08
C LYS A 125 -14.24 3.26 11.16
N GLN A 126 -13.04 2.77 10.89
CA GLN A 126 -11.91 2.78 11.83
C GLN A 126 -11.52 4.20 12.27
N ARG A 127 -11.41 5.15 11.32
CA ARG A 127 -11.14 6.58 11.61
C ARG A 127 -12.20 7.19 12.52
N ARG A 128 -13.47 6.92 12.23
CA ARG A 128 -14.60 7.40 13.03
C ARG A 128 -14.59 6.80 14.43
N THR A 129 -14.38 5.49 14.56
CA THR A 129 -14.28 4.84 15.86
C THR A 129 -13.19 5.48 16.70
N PHE A 130 -11.98 5.64 16.16
CA PHE A 130 -10.86 6.27 16.89
C PHE A 130 -11.16 7.70 17.36
N TYR A 131 -11.85 8.50 16.52
CA TYR A 131 -12.25 9.85 16.89
C TYR A 131 -13.26 9.88 18.05
N TRP A 132 -14.20 8.93 18.08
CA TRP A 132 -15.31 8.90 19.05
C TRP A 132 -15.04 8.06 20.31
N VAL A 133 -13.84 7.50 20.48
CA VAL A 133 -13.46 6.83 21.74
C VAL A 133 -13.42 7.83 22.90
N SER A 134 -13.94 7.48 24.06
CA SER A 134 -13.81 8.25 25.30
C SER A 134 -13.64 7.29 26.45
N ASN A 135 -12.53 7.39 27.19
CA ASN A 135 -12.23 6.53 28.34
C ASN A 135 -12.43 5.02 28.08
N GLY A 136 -12.07 4.54 26.89
CA GLY A 136 -12.21 3.11 26.52
C GLY A 136 -13.59 2.71 26.00
N THR A 137 -14.57 3.61 26.03
CA THR A 137 -15.91 3.38 25.48
C THR A 137 -16.10 4.13 24.16
N ILE A 138 -16.76 3.51 23.18
CA ILE A 138 -17.15 4.19 21.94
C ILE A 138 -18.39 5.02 22.25
N LEU A 139 -18.31 6.35 22.11
CA LEU A 139 -19.45 7.23 22.34
C LEU A 139 -20.54 7.05 21.27
N PRO A 140 -21.82 7.29 21.61
CA PRO A 140 -22.91 7.30 20.63
C PRO A 140 -22.60 8.29 19.49
N ARG A 141 -22.90 7.87 18.25
CA ARG A 141 -22.51 8.57 17.03
C ARG A 141 -23.13 9.99 17.00
N GLY A 142 -22.30 11.02 17.19
CA GLY A 142 -22.66 12.41 16.92
C GLY A 142 -22.39 12.82 15.46
N ARG A 143 -22.94 13.95 15.00
CA ARG A 143 -22.56 14.54 13.70
C ARG A 143 -21.13 15.08 13.80
N CYS A 144 -20.17 14.39 13.16
CA CYS A 144 -18.82 14.91 12.97
C CYS A 144 -18.67 15.48 11.55
N HIS A 145 -18.24 16.74 11.44
CA HIS A 145 -17.62 17.26 10.23
C HIS A 145 -16.21 16.66 10.12
N MET A 146 -16.15 15.40 9.71
CA MET A 146 -14.91 14.72 9.34
C MET A 146 -14.96 14.52 7.84
N ASN A 147 -13.90 14.93 7.14
CA ASN A 147 -13.79 14.71 5.72
C ASN A 147 -13.79 13.21 5.46
N HIS A 148 -14.87 12.74 4.86
CA HIS A 148 -15.04 11.34 4.50
C HIS A 148 -13.97 10.99 3.47
N MET A 149 -13.33 9.84 3.63
CA MET A 149 -12.33 9.40 2.64
C MET A 149 -13.01 9.28 1.27
N THR A 150 -14.26 8.81 1.25
CA THR A 150 -15.13 8.83 0.07
C THR A 150 -15.29 10.22 -0.58
N THR A 151 -15.29 11.32 0.18
CA THR A 151 -15.43 12.68 -0.38
C THR A 151 -14.10 13.23 -0.88
N PHE A 152 -12.99 12.87 -0.23
CA PHE A 152 -11.64 13.33 -0.60
C PHE A 152 -11.17 12.73 -1.93
N PHE A 153 -11.54 11.48 -2.22
CA PHE A 153 -11.11 10.78 -3.44
C PHE A 153 -12.14 10.82 -4.58
N LYS A 154 -13.41 11.17 -4.31
CA LYS A 154 -14.45 11.38 -5.34
C LYS A 154 -14.15 12.57 -6.28
N GLY A 155 -13.31 13.52 -5.86
CA GLY A 155 -12.90 14.64 -6.71
C GLY A 155 -11.80 14.27 -7.72
N ALA A 156 -11.14 13.13 -7.57
CA ALA A 156 -9.96 12.74 -8.35
C ALA A 156 -10.18 11.54 -9.29
N ARG A 157 -11.33 10.85 -9.19
CA ARG A 157 -11.73 9.76 -10.09
C ARG A 157 -13.25 9.78 -10.24
N THR A 158 -13.71 9.57 -11.47
CA THR A 158 -15.10 9.82 -11.91
C THR A 158 -16.15 9.21 -10.97
N PRO A 159 -17.33 9.86 -10.83
CA PRO A 159 -18.40 9.45 -9.90
C PRO A 159 -18.92 8.02 -10.12
N ASP A 160 -18.62 7.46 -11.30
CA ASP A 160 -19.30 6.30 -11.88
C ASP A 160 -18.68 4.97 -11.43
N MET A 161 -17.54 4.99 -10.73
CA MET A 161 -16.81 3.79 -10.29
C MET A 161 -17.05 3.43 -8.81
N VAL A 162 -17.90 4.19 -8.10
CA VAL A 162 -18.30 3.86 -6.70
C VAL A 162 -19.53 2.92 -6.69
N GLY A 163 -20.18 2.72 -7.84
CA GLY A 163 -21.11 1.64 -8.09
C GLY A 163 -20.36 0.40 -8.59
N GLU A 164 -20.51 -0.70 -7.88
CA GLU A 164 -20.34 -2.06 -8.45
C GLU A 164 -18.95 -2.45 -8.98
N LEU A 165 -17.86 -2.00 -8.36
CA LEU A 165 -16.68 -2.86 -8.35
C LEU A 165 -16.98 -4.05 -7.42
N SER A 166 -17.53 -5.12 -8.00
CA SER A 166 -17.68 -6.44 -7.40
C SER A 166 -16.30 -7.02 -7.06
N CYS A 167 -15.73 -6.57 -5.95
CA CYS A 167 -15.09 -7.48 -5.01
C CYS A 167 -16.20 -8.26 -4.26
#